data_AF-A0A554IYU6-F1
#
_entry.id   AF-A0A554IYU6-F1
#
_cell.length_a   1.000
_cell.length_b   1.000
_cell.length_c   1.000
_cell.angle_alpha   90.00
_cell.angle_beta   90.00
_cell.angle_gamma   90.00
#
_symmetry.space_group_name_H-M   'P 1'
#
loop_
_entity.id
_entity.type
_entity.pdbx_description
1 polymer ?
#
loop_
_entity_poly.entity_id
_entity_poly.type
_entity_poly.pdbx_seq_one_letter_code
_entity_poly.pdbx_strand_id
1 'polypeptide(L)'
;MSSYIYSPNNSYSDYLQNKQYVDDISYELESNTRELIASNEQIAERHLDGIHDLSNALEGGFEGLSMQIGSLTDAIESGFHTLNETFRWGFAGIMLSIGHLSDTLKDLETLMENSSKVWAYEQYFDARQAFLNGWHRESYDLVQRAIEGHGSNTGYKLEYRFHFLLGQTLLGNNKNNDASVIDPASAEEAFLAATRYSETNFPKEAAIAYLCASRSAYVRGDGARALGYAKRALDLDRNLLEARFQRAKLFCHLGNWQNADPDFKDLFHKNALWAVKAADDGDVRKYKKELNDAISFVTRTINERVDRAKPWLVRALEEFDEAAASLHVLKIHKNLSVQEILADAEKERASDTLSGAQYAEKLLADAKKKYQEWVVQRIDDMLDHRVQELGVLASNARKEIEGHAAGLQKNREQYREALPGKYGKRLHTTFLRIGLVFGAILFIYGIITHSPFWDLVGVFFGSLLFAGFIALCASIAGGIIGWIRKILTPTKDRATRRALSDIKQHDKEREREKKLVEEDIKILRHLRNSV
;
A
#
# COMPACT_ATOMS: atom_id res chain seq x y z
N MET A 1 37.01 72.49 26.02
CA MET A 1 38.01 72.91 27.03
C MET A 1 39.31 73.22 26.31
N SER A 2 39.88 74.37 26.66
CA SER A 2 41.05 75.05 26.08
C SER A 2 42.31 74.19 25.91
N SER A 3 43.05 74.40 24.82
CA SER A 3 44.45 74.83 24.93
C SER A 3 44.98 75.35 23.59
N TYR A 4 45.16 76.67 23.50
CA TYR A 4 46.06 77.29 22.53
C TYR A 4 47.48 76.73 22.76
N ILE A 5 47.98 75.92 21.83
CA ILE A 5 49.41 75.62 21.72
C ILE A 5 49.97 76.68 20.76
N TYR A 6 50.16 77.90 21.26
CA TYR A 6 51.06 78.85 20.60
C TYR A 6 52.42 78.70 21.28
N SER A 7 53.24 77.79 20.77
CA SER A 7 54.66 77.78 21.09
C SER A 7 55.31 78.97 20.37
N PRO A 8 55.96 79.92 21.05
CA PRO A 8 56.44 81.17 20.44
C PRO A 8 57.53 81.00 19.36
N ASN A 9 57.99 79.77 19.14
CA ASN A 9 59.07 79.46 18.21
C ASN A 9 58.62 78.65 16.98
N ASN A 10 57.33 78.39 16.80
CA ASN A 10 56.84 77.78 15.57
C ASN A 10 56.55 78.88 14.54
N SER A 11 57.10 78.73 13.34
CA SER A 11 56.89 79.69 12.28
C SER A 11 55.42 79.67 11.84
N TYR A 12 54.90 80.78 11.31
CA TYR A 12 53.54 80.83 10.77
C TYR A 12 53.28 79.75 9.70
N SER A 13 54.35 79.33 9.00
CA SER A 13 54.34 78.18 8.09
C SER A 13 53.97 76.88 8.80
N ASP A 14 54.57 76.59 9.96
CA ASP A 14 54.30 75.36 10.72
C ASP A 14 52.89 75.35 11.33
N TYR A 15 52.34 76.53 11.65
CA TYR A 15 50.94 76.67 12.05
C TYR A 15 49.98 76.36 10.89
N LEU A 16 50.26 76.90 9.69
CA LEU A 16 49.44 76.63 8.51
C LEU A 16 49.49 75.16 8.12
N GLN A 17 50.66 74.52 8.22
CA GLN A 17 50.82 73.11 7.88
C GLN A 17 50.11 72.18 8.87
N ASN A 18 50.18 72.47 10.18
CA ASN A 18 49.43 71.72 11.19
C ASN A 18 47.91 71.96 11.08
N LYS A 19 47.49 73.19 10.77
CA LYS A 19 46.09 73.50 10.51
C LYS A 19 45.58 72.71 9.30
N GLN A 20 46.36 72.67 8.22
CA GLN A 20 46.02 71.90 7.03
C GLN A 20 45.94 70.40 7.33
N TYR A 21 46.84 69.86 8.15
CA TYR A 21 46.79 68.44 8.57
C TYR A 21 45.55 68.11 9.43
N VAL A 22 45.13 69.02 10.31
CA VAL A 22 43.90 68.86 11.10
C VAL A 22 42.66 69.01 10.24
N ASP A 23 42.67 69.94 9.29
CA ASP A 23 41.58 70.13 8.32
C ASP A 23 41.46 68.91 7.39
N ASP A 24 42.57 68.32 6.94
CA ASP A 24 42.61 67.12 6.10
C ASP A 24 42.13 65.87 6.86
N ILE A 25 42.56 65.67 8.12
CA ILE A 25 42.05 64.57 8.97
C ILE A 25 40.56 64.76 9.27
N SER A 26 40.10 65.99 9.52
CA SER A 26 38.68 66.27 9.77
C SER A 26 37.84 66.02 8.53
N TYR A 27 38.37 66.34 7.34
CA TYR A 27 37.72 66.08 6.06
C TYR A 27 37.63 64.58 5.75
N GLU A 28 38.69 63.79 5.99
CA GLU A 28 38.66 62.33 5.83
C GLU A 28 37.72 61.65 6.85
N LEU A 29 37.68 62.14 8.10
CA LEU A 29 36.78 61.59 9.12
C LEU A 29 35.32 61.92 8.81
N GLU A 30 35.01 63.13 8.33
CA GLU A 30 33.67 63.47 7.84
C GLU A 30 33.29 62.67 6.60
N SER A 31 34.22 62.45 5.67
CA SER A 31 33.99 61.64 4.47
C SER A 31 33.65 60.19 4.83
N ASN A 32 34.45 59.55 5.69
CA ASN A 32 34.22 58.17 6.13
C ASN A 32 32.96 58.02 6.99
N THR A 33 32.61 59.05 7.78
CA THR A 33 31.37 59.03 8.58
C THR A 33 30.14 59.23 7.70
N ARG A 34 30.21 60.08 6.66
CA ARG A 34 29.13 60.24 5.68
C ARG A 34 28.93 58.99 4.82
N GLU A 35 30.00 58.29 4.44
CA GLU A 35 29.90 57.00 3.73
C GLU A 35 29.27 55.90 4.60
N LEU A 36 29.61 55.83 5.90
CA LEU A 36 29.00 54.88 6.83
C LEU A 36 27.52 55.19 7.12
N ILE A 37 27.15 56.47 7.24
CA ILE A 37 25.76 56.89 7.41
C ILE A 37 24.96 56.60 6.12
N ALA A 38 25.50 56.94 4.94
CA ALA A 38 24.86 56.62 3.66
C ALA A 38 24.72 55.11 3.43
N SER A 39 25.71 54.31 3.86
CA SER A 39 25.65 52.85 3.78
C SER A 39 24.61 52.25 4.74
N ASN A 40 24.48 52.77 5.95
CA ASN A 40 23.47 52.33 6.91
C ASN A 40 22.06 52.82 6.56
N GLU A 41 21.91 54.02 5.97
CA GLU A 41 20.66 54.52 5.42
C GLU A 41 20.22 53.70 4.21
N GLN A 42 21.14 53.31 3.30
CA GLN A 42 20.82 52.39 2.20
C GLN A 42 20.40 51.00 2.67
N ILE A 43 20.99 50.49 3.76
CA ILE A 43 20.60 49.22 4.35
C ILE A 43 19.24 49.36 5.04
N ALA A 44 18.98 50.45 5.76
CA ALA A 44 17.68 50.73 6.38
C ALA A 44 16.56 50.97 5.36
N GLU A 45 16.80 51.70 4.27
CA GLU A 45 15.86 51.86 3.16
C GLU A 45 15.59 50.53 2.46
N ARG A 46 16.62 49.71 2.18
CA ARG A 46 16.40 48.37 1.60
C ARG A 46 15.66 47.42 2.54
N HIS A 47 15.84 47.55 3.86
CA HIS A 47 15.09 46.77 4.84
C HIS A 47 13.65 47.28 5.00
N LEU A 48 13.41 48.60 4.96
CA LEU A 48 12.08 49.18 5.00
C LEU A 48 11.30 48.90 3.72
N ASP A 49 11.92 49.03 2.54
CA ASP A 49 11.32 48.65 1.26
C ASP A 49 11.06 47.14 1.21
N GLY A 50 12.00 46.31 1.69
CA GLY A 50 11.80 44.86 1.79
C GLY A 50 10.70 44.45 2.78
N ILE A 51 10.51 45.19 3.87
CA ILE A 51 9.40 44.98 4.82
C ILE A 51 8.09 45.54 4.26
N HIS A 52 8.11 46.64 3.52
CA HIS A 52 6.93 47.20 2.88
C HIS A 52 6.45 46.32 1.72
N ASP A 53 7.38 45.76 0.94
CA ASP A 53 7.11 44.78 -0.11
C ASP A 53 6.63 43.46 0.47
N LEU A 54 7.19 43.00 1.60
CA LEU A 54 6.69 41.83 2.31
C LEU A 54 5.32 42.08 2.94
N SER A 55 5.07 43.27 3.48
CA SER A 55 3.76 43.66 4.03
C SER A 55 2.73 43.80 2.92
N ASN A 56 3.05 44.44 1.80
CA ASN A 56 2.16 44.56 0.64
C ASN A 56 1.93 43.19 -0.03
N ALA A 57 2.93 42.31 -0.05
CA ALA A 57 2.79 40.93 -0.55
C ALA A 57 2.00 40.04 0.43
N LEU A 58 2.09 40.27 1.74
CA LEU A 58 1.28 39.58 2.75
C LEU A 58 -0.15 40.12 2.76
N GLU A 59 -0.35 41.42 2.65
CA GLU A 59 -1.66 42.07 2.62
C GLU A 59 -2.38 41.74 1.30
N GLY A 60 -1.69 41.82 0.16
CA GLY A 60 -2.18 41.29 -1.12
C GLY A 60 -2.32 39.75 -1.13
N GLY A 61 -1.53 39.04 -0.31
CA GLY A 61 -1.65 37.60 -0.08
C GLY A 61 -2.85 37.23 0.79
N PHE A 62 -3.21 38.06 1.78
CA PHE A 62 -4.38 37.91 2.65
C PHE A 62 -5.65 38.39 1.97
N GLU A 63 -5.60 39.47 1.18
CA GLU A 63 -6.69 39.93 0.33
C GLU A 63 -6.90 38.93 -0.82
N GLY A 64 -5.81 38.36 -1.36
CA GLY A 64 -5.83 37.23 -2.29
C GLY A 64 -6.37 35.94 -1.66
N LEU A 65 -6.02 35.61 -0.41
CA LEU A 65 -6.58 34.50 0.35
C LEU A 65 -8.03 34.76 0.76
N SER A 66 -8.43 36.00 1.03
CA SER A 66 -9.80 36.37 1.38
C SER A 66 -10.69 36.42 0.13
N MET A 67 -10.15 36.82 -1.03
CA MET A 67 -10.78 36.65 -2.34
C MET A 67 -10.79 35.19 -2.77
N GLN A 68 -9.78 34.39 -2.42
CA GLN A 68 -9.77 32.94 -2.65
C GLN A 68 -10.69 32.21 -1.69
N ILE A 69 -10.84 32.65 -0.44
CA ILE A 69 -11.82 32.10 0.52
C ILE A 69 -13.21 32.59 0.16
N GLY A 70 -13.38 33.84 -0.28
CA GLY A 70 -14.63 34.37 -0.81
C GLY A 70 -15.05 33.64 -2.08
N SER A 71 -14.15 33.51 -3.07
CA SER A 71 -14.39 32.73 -4.29
C SER A 71 -14.41 31.22 -4.07
N LEU A 72 -13.78 30.68 -3.02
CA LEU A 72 -13.95 29.30 -2.59
C LEU A 72 -15.28 29.15 -1.87
N THR A 73 -15.77 30.13 -1.13
CA THR A 73 -17.10 30.10 -0.51
C THR A 73 -18.18 30.24 -1.58
N ASP A 74 -18.00 31.12 -2.56
CA ASP A 74 -18.86 31.27 -3.73
C ASP A 74 -18.74 30.07 -4.69
N ALA A 75 -17.57 29.44 -4.83
CA ALA A 75 -17.39 28.20 -5.60
C ALA A 75 -17.81 26.95 -4.81
N ILE A 76 -17.86 27.02 -3.48
CA ILE A 76 -18.46 26.02 -2.60
C ILE A 76 -19.97 26.21 -2.61
N GLU A 77 -20.50 27.42 -2.65
CA GLU A 77 -21.93 27.72 -2.67
C GLU A 77 -22.51 27.50 -4.08
N SER A 78 -21.82 27.95 -5.13
CA SER A 78 -22.05 27.57 -6.53
C SER A 78 -21.76 26.10 -6.77
N GLY A 79 -20.73 25.54 -6.14
CA GLY A 79 -20.41 24.12 -6.17
C GLY A 79 -21.45 23.28 -5.44
N PHE A 80 -22.04 23.76 -4.34
CA PHE A 80 -23.14 23.17 -3.60
C PHE A 80 -24.45 23.34 -4.36
N HIS A 81 -24.70 24.47 -5.04
CA HIS A 81 -25.84 24.62 -5.93
C HIS A 81 -25.72 23.69 -7.14
N THR A 82 -24.54 23.58 -7.75
CA THR A 82 -24.25 22.67 -8.87
C THR A 82 -24.28 21.20 -8.40
N LEU A 83 -23.76 20.89 -7.20
CA LEU A 83 -23.90 19.57 -6.57
C LEU A 83 -25.36 19.29 -6.23
N ASN A 84 -26.11 20.24 -5.68
CA ASN A 84 -27.51 20.10 -5.29
C ASN A 84 -28.39 19.90 -6.52
N GLU A 85 -28.14 20.62 -7.62
CA GLU A 85 -28.75 20.36 -8.93
C GLU A 85 -28.35 18.99 -9.47
N THR A 86 -27.09 18.57 -9.31
CA THR A 86 -26.60 17.23 -9.68
C THR A 86 -27.23 16.12 -8.82
N PHE A 87 -27.49 16.39 -7.55
CA PHE A 87 -28.14 15.49 -6.60
C PHE A 87 -29.65 15.44 -6.79
N ARG A 88 -30.30 16.52 -7.26
CA ARG A 88 -31.75 16.57 -7.50
C ARG A 88 -32.10 15.99 -8.88
N TRP A 89 -31.31 16.31 -9.91
CA TRP A 89 -31.60 15.97 -11.32
C TRP A 89 -30.43 15.29 -12.05
N GLY A 90 -29.18 15.50 -11.62
CA GLY A 90 -27.99 15.01 -12.31
C GLY A 90 -27.84 13.49 -12.39
N PHE A 91 -28.42 12.70 -11.48
CA PHE A 91 -28.34 11.23 -11.61
C PHE A 91 -29.03 10.71 -12.88
N ALA A 92 -30.14 11.34 -13.30
CA ALA A 92 -30.81 11.01 -14.56
C ALA A 92 -29.93 11.39 -15.77
N GLY A 93 -29.28 12.56 -15.74
CA GLY A 93 -28.35 13.00 -16.78
C GLY A 93 -27.08 12.14 -16.84
N ILE A 94 -26.57 11.68 -15.70
CA ILE A 94 -25.43 10.75 -15.60
C ILE A 94 -25.84 9.38 -16.12
N MET A 95 -27.02 8.86 -15.80
CA MET A 95 -27.52 7.59 -16.35
C MET A 95 -27.69 7.66 -17.87
N LEU A 96 -28.25 8.76 -18.38
CA LEU A 96 -28.29 9.01 -19.82
C LEU A 96 -26.88 9.04 -20.41
N SER A 97 -25.91 9.67 -19.74
CA SER A 97 -24.50 9.72 -20.17
C SER A 97 -23.78 8.37 -20.12
N ILE A 98 -24.03 7.55 -19.10
CA ILE A 98 -23.41 6.23 -18.90
C ILE A 98 -23.99 5.19 -19.85
N GLY A 99 -25.29 5.26 -20.18
CA GLY A 99 -25.91 4.38 -21.19
C GLY A 99 -25.11 4.38 -22.50
N HIS A 100 -24.64 5.55 -22.95
CA HIS A 100 -23.78 5.69 -24.14
C HIS A 100 -22.51 4.81 -24.13
N LEU A 101 -21.91 4.59 -22.96
CA LEU A 101 -20.69 3.80 -22.82
C LEU A 101 -20.96 2.30 -22.76
N SER A 102 -22.12 1.90 -22.22
CA SER A 102 -22.51 0.49 -22.12
C SER A 102 -23.12 -0.04 -23.42
N ASP A 103 -23.78 0.81 -24.19
CA ASP A 103 -24.60 0.44 -25.35
C ASP A 103 -23.77 0.22 -26.63
N THR A 104 -22.60 0.85 -26.74
CA THR A 104 -21.80 0.89 -27.98
C THR A 104 -21.14 -0.42 -28.39
N LEU A 105 -21.13 -1.47 -27.55
CA LEU A 105 -20.44 -2.73 -27.87
C LEU A 105 -21.37 -3.94 -28.05
N LYS A 106 -22.44 -4.07 -27.27
CA LYS A 106 -23.39 -5.20 -27.37
C LYS A 106 -24.60 -4.90 -28.24
N ASP A 107 -25.06 -3.65 -28.26
CA ASP A 107 -26.24 -3.29 -29.05
C ASP A 107 -25.90 -3.21 -30.54
N LEU A 108 -24.67 -2.87 -30.90
CA LEU A 108 -24.17 -2.92 -32.28
C LEU A 108 -24.22 -4.33 -32.89
N GLU A 109 -23.99 -5.37 -32.08
CA GLU A 109 -24.07 -6.77 -32.52
C GLU A 109 -25.53 -7.23 -32.69
N THR A 110 -26.44 -6.75 -31.83
CA THR A 110 -27.87 -7.12 -31.83
C THR A 110 -28.70 -6.30 -32.84
N LEU A 111 -28.30 -5.05 -33.14
CA LEU A 111 -28.96 -4.18 -34.13
C LEU A 111 -28.86 -4.74 -35.55
N MET A 112 -27.76 -5.43 -35.89
CA MET A 112 -27.52 -5.91 -37.25
C MET A 112 -28.50 -6.99 -37.70
N GLU A 113 -29.25 -7.62 -36.78
CA GLU A 113 -30.17 -8.71 -37.13
C GLU A 113 -31.59 -8.23 -37.52
N ASN A 114 -31.97 -6.97 -37.23
CA ASN A 114 -33.32 -6.48 -37.55
C ASN A 114 -33.34 -4.99 -37.90
N SER A 115 -33.51 -4.68 -39.19
CA SER A 115 -33.53 -3.32 -39.74
C SER A 115 -34.56 -2.38 -39.11
N SER A 116 -35.69 -2.91 -38.62
CA SER A 116 -36.68 -2.08 -37.91
C SER A 116 -36.18 -1.54 -36.57
N LYS A 117 -35.39 -2.33 -35.85
CA LYS A 117 -34.80 -1.91 -34.58
C LYS A 117 -33.75 -0.84 -34.82
N VAL A 118 -32.93 -0.98 -35.85
CA VAL A 118 -31.87 0.00 -36.20
C VAL A 118 -32.45 1.42 -36.28
N TRP A 119 -33.51 1.60 -37.06
CA TRP A 119 -34.14 2.91 -37.22
C TRP A 119 -34.68 3.48 -35.90
N ALA A 120 -35.35 2.65 -35.08
CA ALA A 120 -35.88 3.09 -33.80
C ALA A 120 -34.76 3.56 -32.84
N TYR A 121 -33.62 2.87 -32.84
CA TYR A 121 -32.45 3.27 -32.06
C TYR A 121 -31.80 4.56 -32.59
N GLU A 122 -31.73 4.76 -33.91
CA GLU A 122 -31.29 6.04 -34.49
C GLU A 122 -32.16 7.20 -33.98
N GLN A 123 -33.49 7.06 -34.04
CA GLN A 123 -34.41 8.07 -33.51
C GLN A 123 -34.19 8.32 -32.01
N TYR A 124 -33.94 7.28 -31.23
CA TYR A 124 -33.61 7.41 -29.81
C TYR A 124 -32.28 8.14 -29.56
N PHE A 125 -31.24 7.85 -30.34
CA PHE A 125 -29.94 8.52 -30.22
C PHE A 125 -30.09 10.02 -30.53
N ASP A 126 -30.80 10.36 -31.61
CA ASP A 126 -31.11 11.75 -31.95
C ASP A 126 -31.95 12.42 -30.87
N ALA A 127 -32.97 11.73 -30.34
CA ALA A 127 -33.81 12.24 -29.24
C ALA A 127 -32.98 12.55 -27.99
N ARG A 128 -32.01 11.70 -27.67
CA ARG A 128 -31.11 11.87 -26.52
C ARG A 128 -30.16 13.04 -26.75
N GLN A 129 -29.61 13.20 -27.95
CA GLN A 129 -28.77 14.37 -28.26
C GLN A 129 -29.57 15.67 -28.19
N ALA A 130 -30.78 15.68 -28.75
CA ALA A 130 -31.71 16.80 -28.62
C ALA A 130 -32.00 17.13 -27.14
N PHE A 131 -32.24 16.12 -26.29
CA PHE A 131 -32.44 16.31 -24.85
C PHE A 131 -31.23 16.97 -24.18
N LEU A 132 -30.01 16.50 -24.47
CA LEU A 132 -28.77 17.03 -23.90
C LEU A 132 -28.49 18.48 -24.36
N ASN A 133 -28.89 18.81 -25.59
CA ASN A 133 -28.78 20.16 -26.15
C ASN A 133 -29.90 21.12 -25.68
N GLY A 134 -30.87 20.64 -24.88
CA GLY A 134 -32.02 21.43 -24.43
C GLY A 134 -33.15 21.56 -25.45
N TRP A 135 -33.09 20.84 -26.56
CA TRP A 135 -34.13 20.77 -27.60
C TRP A 135 -35.21 19.77 -27.18
N HIS A 136 -35.95 20.11 -26.12
CA HIS A 136 -36.85 19.18 -25.44
C HIS A 136 -38.07 18.80 -26.28
N ARG A 137 -38.58 19.71 -27.12
CA ARG A 137 -39.68 19.44 -28.04
C ARG A 137 -39.28 18.43 -29.10
N GLU A 138 -38.12 18.63 -29.72
CA GLU A 138 -37.54 17.73 -30.72
C GLU A 138 -37.22 16.37 -30.10
N SER A 139 -36.67 16.37 -28.88
CA SER A 139 -36.43 15.14 -28.12
C SER A 139 -37.72 14.35 -27.91
N TYR A 140 -38.81 15.02 -27.51
CA TYR A 140 -40.13 14.41 -27.33
C TYR A 140 -40.64 13.79 -28.64
N ASP A 141 -40.63 14.54 -29.74
CA ASP A 141 -41.13 14.05 -31.02
C ASP A 141 -40.29 12.86 -31.53
N LEU A 142 -38.96 12.90 -31.38
CA LEU A 142 -38.06 11.82 -31.80
C LEU A 142 -38.19 10.56 -30.94
N VAL A 143 -38.31 10.68 -29.61
CA VAL A 143 -38.48 9.51 -28.75
C VAL A 143 -39.84 8.85 -28.95
N GLN A 144 -40.90 9.62 -29.26
CA GLN A 144 -42.18 9.05 -29.67
C GLN A 144 -42.06 8.24 -30.96
N ARG A 145 -41.34 8.75 -31.96
CA ARG A 145 -41.05 8.00 -33.20
C ARG A 145 -40.27 6.72 -32.92
N ALA A 146 -39.29 6.75 -32.02
CA ALA A 146 -38.56 5.55 -31.61
C ALA A 146 -39.48 4.48 -31.01
N ILE A 147 -40.48 4.88 -30.22
CA ILE A 147 -41.43 3.97 -29.57
C ILE A 147 -42.50 3.47 -30.54
N GLU A 148 -43.14 4.37 -31.27
CA GLU A 148 -44.37 4.10 -32.03
C GLU A 148 -44.13 3.78 -33.51
N GLY A 149 -43.04 4.29 -34.08
CA GLY A 149 -42.77 4.26 -35.51
C GLY A 149 -43.12 5.57 -36.21
N HIS A 150 -42.74 5.68 -37.47
CA HIS A 150 -43.14 6.80 -38.33
C HIS A 150 -43.12 6.38 -39.81
N GLY A 151 -44.23 6.62 -40.51
CA GLY A 151 -44.38 6.21 -41.91
C GLY A 151 -44.31 4.69 -42.06
N SER A 152 -43.36 4.20 -42.86
CA SER A 152 -43.12 2.76 -43.08
C SER A 152 -42.21 2.11 -42.04
N ASN A 153 -41.59 2.90 -41.14
CA ASN A 153 -40.67 2.38 -40.14
C ASN A 153 -41.43 2.02 -38.87
N THR A 154 -41.22 0.80 -38.39
CA THR A 154 -41.82 0.33 -37.14
C THR A 154 -40.98 0.78 -35.94
N GLY A 155 -41.63 1.26 -34.88
CA GLY A 155 -40.96 1.60 -33.62
C GLY A 155 -40.68 0.36 -32.77
N TYR A 156 -39.97 0.55 -31.66
CA TYR A 156 -39.60 -0.53 -30.74
C TYR A 156 -40.13 -0.29 -29.31
N LYS A 157 -41.41 -0.58 -29.11
CA LYS A 157 -42.15 -0.36 -27.85
C LYS A 157 -41.61 -1.10 -26.62
N LEU A 158 -40.80 -2.14 -26.78
CA LEU A 158 -40.32 -2.96 -25.66
C LEU A 158 -38.97 -2.49 -25.09
N GLU A 159 -38.36 -1.47 -25.68
CA GLU A 159 -37.10 -0.92 -25.20
C GLU A 159 -37.34 0.05 -24.04
N TYR A 160 -36.95 -0.35 -22.82
CA TYR A 160 -37.20 0.42 -21.61
C TYR A 160 -36.53 1.79 -21.61
N ARG A 161 -35.36 1.93 -22.27
CA ARG A 161 -34.62 3.20 -22.34
C ARG A 161 -35.40 4.28 -23.07
N PHE A 162 -36.18 3.90 -24.09
CA PHE A 162 -36.98 4.86 -24.86
C PHE A 162 -38.06 5.46 -23.97
N HIS A 163 -38.76 4.62 -23.22
CA HIS A 163 -39.77 5.04 -22.24
C HIS A 163 -39.16 5.86 -21.10
N PHE A 164 -37.96 5.50 -20.64
CA PHE A 164 -37.26 6.27 -19.62
C PHE A 164 -36.92 7.69 -20.10
N LEU A 165 -36.39 7.83 -21.32
CA LEU A 165 -36.10 9.14 -21.91
C LEU A 165 -37.38 9.95 -22.12
N LEU A 166 -38.46 9.33 -22.63
CA LEU A 166 -39.76 9.99 -22.76
C LEU A 166 -40.25 10.52 -21.41
N GLY A 167 -40.16 9.71 -20.35
CA GLY A 167 -40.51 10.14 -18.99
C GLY A 167 -39.70 11.34 -18.51
N GLN A 168 -38.38 11.37 -18.79
CA GLN A 168 -37.53 12.52 -18.41
C GLN A 168 -37.89 13.79 -19.18
N THR A 169 -38.17 13.66 -20.47
CA THR A 169 -38.57 14.80 -21.31
C THR A 169 -39.92 15.37 -20.84
N LEU A 170 -40.88 14.50 -20.51
CA LEU A 170 -42.21 14.90 -20.03
C LEU A 170 -42.22 15.43 -18.58
N LEU A 171 -41.34 14.95 -17.70
CA LEU A 171 -41.30 15.41 -16.31
C LEU A 171 -40.81 16.87 -16.20
N GLY A 172 -39.96 17.29 -17.13
CA GLY A 172 -39.30 18.60 -17.09
C GLY A 172 -38.14 18.67 -16.09
N ASN A 173 -37.39 19.76 -16.15
CA ASN A 173 -36.32 20.08 -15.19
C ASN A 173 -36.07 21.59 -15.18
N ASN A 174 -35.02 22.06 -14.50
CA ASN A 174 -34.66 23.48 -14.45
C ASN A 174 -34.31 24.09 -15.81
N LYS A 175 -33.91 23.29 -16.79
CA LYS A 175 -33.62 23.71 -18.19
C LYS A 175 -34.81 23.47 -19.14
N ASN A 176 -35.65 22.48 -18.84
CA ASN A 176 -36.88 22.17 -19.57
C ASN A 176 -38.09 22.72 -18.82
N ASN A 177 -38.53 23.92 -19.21
CA ASN A 177 -39.73 24.57 -18.71
C ASN A 177 -40.80 24.75 -19.81
N ASP A 178 -40.69 24.04 -20.94
CA ASP A 178 -41.65 24.12 -22.04
C ASP A 178 -42.98 23.45 -21.64
N ALA A 179 -43.98 24.26 -21.35
CA ALA A 179 -45.31 23.82 -20.95
C ALA A 179 -46.04 22.98 -22.04
N SER A 180 -45.59 23.02 -23.30
CA SER A 180 -46.14 22.19 -24.38
C SER A 180 -45.61 20.74 -24.36
N VAL A 181 -44.53 20.50 -23.63
CA VAL A 181 -43.88 19.19 -23.48
C VAL A 181 -44.11 18.62 -22.09
N ILE A 182 -44.12 19.47 -21.07
CA ILE A 182 -44.19 19.01 -19.68
C ILE A 182 -45.58 18.49 -19.34
N ASP A 183 -45.66 17.18 -19.07
CA ASP A 183 -46.83 16.49 -18.57
C ASP A 183 -46.41 15.44 -17.53
N PRO A 184 -46.43 15.78 -16.24
CA PRO A 184 -46.04 14.85 -15.17
C PRO A 184 -46.89 13.57 -15.12
N ALA A 185 -48.14 13.59 -15.61
CA ALA A 185 -48.97 12.40 -15.63
C ALA A 185 -48.49 11.41 -16.68
N SER A 186 -48.29 11.89 -17.91
CA SER A 186 -47.71 11.07 -18.99
C SER A 186 -46.26 10.65 -18.68
N ALA A 187 -45.50 11.48 -17.95
CA ALA A 187 -44.16 11.12 -17.47
C ALA A 187 -44.18 9.91 -16.54
N GLU A 188 -45.12 9.88 -15.58
CA GLU A 188 -45.31 8.74 -14.68
C GLU A 188 -45.59 7.46 -15.45
N GLU A 189 -46.52 7.51 -16.42
CA GLU A 189 -46.87 6.36 -17.26
C GLU A 189 -45.69 5.84 -18.07
N ALA A 190 -44.90 6.75 -18.66
CA ALA A 190 -43.69 6.40 -19.39
C ALA A 190 -42.66 5.73 -18.46
N PHE A 191 -42.44 6.25 -17.25
CA PHE A 191 -41.56 5.58 -16.28
C PHE A 191 -42.07 4.20 -15.87
N LEU A 192 -43.38 4.01 -15.71
CA LEU A 192 -43.96 2.69 -15.42
C LEU A 192 -43.86 1.71 -16.60
N ALA A 193 -43.92 2.21 -17.83
CA ALA A 193 -43.60 1.40 -19.00
C ALA A 193 -42.12 0.97 -18.98
N ALA A 194 -41.21 1.90 -18.65
CA ALA A 194 -39.79 1.59 -18.48
C ALA A 194 -39.56 0.54 -17.38
N THR A 195 -40.20 0.64 -16.22
CA THR A 195 -40.10 -0.39 -15.16
C THR A 195 -40.58 -1.74 -15.66
N ARG A 196 -41.74 -1.79 -16.32
CA ARG A 196 -42.33 -3.03 -16.84
C ARG A 196 -41.39 -3.78 -17.78
N TYR A 197 -40.67 -3.06 -18.64
CA TYR A 197 -39.77 -3.68 -19.62
C TYR A 197 -38.36 -3.96 -19.08
N SER A 198 -37.97 -3.38 -17.95
CA SER A 198 -36.65 -3.59 -17.33
C SER A 198 -36.67 -4.52 -16.12
N GLU A 199 -37.78 -4.67 -15.39
CA GLU A 199 -37.83 -5.30 -14.06
C GLU A 199 -37.24 -6.73 -14.00
N THR A 200 -37.42 -7.53 -15.06
CA THR A 200 -36.90 -8.92 -15.08
C THR A 200 -35.40 -9.00 -15.40
N ASN A 201 -34.92 -8.23 -16.37
CA ASN A 201 -33.56 -8.37 -16.90
C ASN A 201 -32.59 -7.32 -16.33
N PHE A 202 -33.12 -6.20 -15.87
CA PHE A 202 -32.41 -4.97 -15.51
C PHE A 202 -33.06 -4.36 -14.25
N PRO A 203 -33.04 -5.05 -13.10
CA PRO A 203 -33.78 -4.64 -11.90
C PRO A 203 -33.29 -3.32 -11.31
N LYS A 204 -32.02 -2.94 -11.52
CA LYS A 204 -31.48 -1.65 -11.05
C LYS A 204 -32.01 -0.48 -11.87
N GLU A 205 -32.13 -0.67 -13.17
CA GLU A 205 -32.70 0.28 -14.12
C GLU A 205 -34.20 0.44 -13.85
N ALA A 206 -34.90 -0.67 -13.55
CA ALA A 206 -36.28 -0.63 -13.09
C ALA A 206 -36.42 0.10 -11.74
N ALA A 207 -35.51 -0.09 -10.80
CA ALA A 207 -35.51 0.66 -9.53
C ALA A 207 -35.41 2.18 -9.76
N ILE A 208 -34.53 2.60 -10.67
CA ILE A 208 -34.38 4.01 -11.05
C ILE A 208 -35.64 4.54 -11.75
N ALA A 209 -36.26 3.75 -12.64
CA ALA A 209 -37.51 4.13 -13.28
C ALA A 209 -38.66 4.27 -12.26
N TYR A 210 -38.78 3.38 -11.26
CA TYR A 210 -39.74 3.55 -10.16
C TYR A 210 -39.46 4.81 -9.32
N LEU A 211 -38.19 5.14 -9.07
CA LEU A 211 -37.82 6.40 -8.41
C LEU A 211 -38.29 7.61 -9.23
N CYS A 212 -38.12 7.60 -10.54
CA CYS A 212 -38.61 8.67 -11.40
C CYS A 212 -40.14 8.74 -11.43
N ALA A 213 -40.84 7.60 -11.51
CA ALA A 213 -42.30 7.55 -11.37
C ALA A 213 -42.77 8.12 -10.01
N SER A 214 -42.05 7.85 -8.93
CA SER A 214 -42.29 8.44 -7.61
C SER A 214 -42.22 9.97 -7.64
N ARG A 215 -41.21 10.52 -8.32
CA ARG A 215 -41.05 11.98 -8.47
C ARG A 215 -42.18 12.57 -9.31
N SER A 216 -42.56 11.94 -10.41
CA SER A 216 -43.69 12.37 -11.25
C SER A 216 -45.00 12.40 -10.46
N ALA A 217 -45.33 11.33 -9.73
CA ALA A 217 -46.53 11.26 -8.88
C ALA A 217 -46.51 12.33 -7.77
N TYR A 218 -45.34 12.59 -7.18
CA TYR A 218 -45.17 13.63 -6.18
C TYR A 218 -45.41 15.04 -6.73
N VAL A 219 -44.89 15.36 -7.92
CA VAL A 219 -45.14 16.66 -8.59
C VAL A 219 -46.62 16.87 -8.89
N ARG A 220 -47.38 15.81 -9.14
CA ARG A 220 -48.85 15.85 -9.31
C ARG A 220 -49.61 16.04 -8.00
N GLY A 221 -48.94 16.03 -6.85
CA GLY A 221 -49.56 16.09 -5.53
C GLY A 221 -50.11 14.76 -5.01
N ASP A 222 -49.84 13.62 -5.66
CA ASP A 222 -50.23 12.30 -5.17
C ASP A 222 -49.10 11.66 -4.34
N GLY A 223 -48.93 12.17 -3.12
CA GLY A 223 -47.88 11.71 -2.20
C GLY A 223 -47.99 10.23 -1.80
N ALA A 224 -49.21 9.69 -1.72
CA ALA A 224 -49.44 8.29 -1.36
C ALA A 224 -48.95 7.34 -2.46
N ARG A 225 -49.28 7.64 -3.72
CA ARG A 225 -48.80 6.87 -4.88
C ARG A 225 -47.30 7.01 -5.05
N ALA A 226 -46.77 8.23 -4.92
CA ALA A 226 -45.33 8.47 -4.94
C ALA A 226 -44.58 7.61 -3.91
N LEU A 227 -45.13 7.47 -2.69
CA LEU A 227 -44.55 6.64 -1.65
C LEU A 227 -44.57 5.15 -2.02
N GLY A 228 -45.63 4.69 -2.67
CA GLY A 228 -45.71 3.33 -3.23
C GLY A 228 -44.57 3.04 -4.20
N TYR A 229 -44.31 3.93 -5.16
CA TYR A 229 -43.22 3.76 -6.12
C TYR A 229 -41.83 3.83 -5.49
N ALA A 230 -41.61 4.75 -4.53
CA ALA A 230 -40.32 4.82 -3.82
C ALA A 230 -40.02 3.52 -3.03
N LYS A 231 -41.04 2.88 -2.46
CA LYS A 231 -40.90 1.55 -1.84
C LYS A 231 -40.54 0.48 -2.86
N ARG A 232 -41.24 0.43 -4.00
CA ARG A 232 -40.94 -0.51 -5.09
C ARG A 232 -39.51 -0.34 -5.62
N ALA A 233 -39.01 0.88 -5.73
CA ALA A 233 -37.62 1.14 -6.11
C ALA A 233 -36.64 0.50 -5.11
N LEU A 234 -36.88 0.62 -3.81
CA LEU A 234 -36.05 0.01 -2.76
C LEU A 234 -36.19 -1.50 -2.63
N ASP A 235 -37.35 -2.06 -3.02
CA ASP A 235 -37.54 -3.51 -3.10
C ASP A 235 -36.62 -4.13 -4.18
N LEU A 236 -36.43 -3.41 -5.29
CA LEU A 236 -35.55 -3.83 -6.40
C LEU A 236 -34.07 -3.51 -6.14
N ASP A 237 -33.76 -2.33 -5.60
CA ASP A 237 -32.40 -1.94 -5.21
C ASP A 237 -32.37 -1.23 -3.84
N ARG A 238 -32.05 -2.01 -2.81
CA ARG A 238 -31.94 -1.52 -1.41
C ARG A 238 -30.84 -0.49 -1.20
N ASN A 239 -29.86 -0.43 -2.11
CA ASN A 239 -28.71 0.47 -2.05
C ASN A 239 -28.93 1.76 -2.85
N LEU A 240 -30.09 1.93 -3.50
CA LEU A 240 -30.44 3.16 -4.21
C LEU A 240 -30.74 4.29 -3.21
N LEU A 241 -29.69 4.99 -2.78
CA LEU A 241 -29.77 6.02 -1.73
C LEU A 241 -30.75 7.16 -2.09
N GLU A 242 -30.85 7.52 -3.36
CA GLU A 242 -31.79 8.55 -3.83
C GLU A 242 -33.26 8.10 -3.65
N ALA A 243 -33.56 6.81 -3.83
CA ALA A 243 -34.90 6.28 -3.56
C ALA A 243 -35.21 6.26 -2.07
N ARG A 244 -34.21 5.99 -1.23
CA ARG A 244 -34.33 6.09 0.22
C ARG A 244 -34.59 7.52 0.67
N PHE A 245 -33.87 8.49 0.12
CA PHE A 245 -34.11 9.91 0.38
C PHE A 245 -35.52 10.33 -0.06
N GLN A 246 -35.93 9.94 -1.27
CA GLN A 246 -37.27 10.22 -1.78
C GLN A 246 -38.36 9.63 -0.88
N ARG A 247 -38.17 8.40 -0.37
CA ARG A 247 -39.09 7.78 0.59
C ARG A 247 -39.19 8.56 1.90
N ALA A 248 -38.04 8.93 2.48
CA ALA A 248 -37.98 9.73 3.71
C ALA A 248 -38.67 11.09 3.53
N LYS A 249 -38.39 11.78 2.42
CA LYS A 249 -39.06 13.02 2.03
C LYS A 249 -40.57 12.85 1.95
N LEU A 250 -41.05 11.79 1.29
CA LEU A 250 -42.49 11.52 1.16
C LEU A 250 -43.16 11.22 2.50
N PHE A 251 -42.46 10.55 3.42
CA PHE A 251 -42.95 10.41 4.79
C PHE A 251 -43.09 11.76 5.51
N CYS A 252 -42.11 12.66 5.37
CA CYS A 252 -42.21 14.03 5.89
C CYS A 252 -43.38 14.80 5.28
N HIS A 253 -43.53 14.74 3.94
CA HIS A 253 -44.62 15.37 3.20
C HIS A 253 -46.00 14.91 3.72
N LEU A 254 -46.13 13.62 4.05
CA LEU A 254 -47.34 13.00 4.59
C LEU A 254 -47.52 13.16 6.11
N GLY A 255 -46.70 13.97 6.79
CA GLY A 255 -46.89 14.19 8.23
C GLY A 255 -46.26 13.12 9.15
N ASN A 256 -45.41 12.23 8.63
CA ASN A 256 -44.98 11.00 9.32
C ASN A 256 -43.47 10.93 9.52
N TRP A 257 -42.92 11.77 10.40
CA TRP A 257 -41.49 11.78 10.70
C TRP A 257 -40.97 10.43 11.23
N GLN A 258 -41.76 9.72 12.03
CA GLN A 258 -41.33 8.48 12.67
C GLN A 258 -40.88 7.41 11.66
N ASN A 259 -41.49 7.39 10.48
CA ASN A 259 -41.09 6.51 9.39
C ASN A 259 -39.96 7.08 8.52
N ALA A 260 -39.74 8.40 8.53
CA ALA A 260 -38.65 9.06 7.81
C ALA A 260 -37.31 8.97 8.56
N ASP A 261 -37.33 9.05 9.90
CA ASP A 261 -36.16 9.03 10.78
C ASP A 261 -35.16 7.90 10.49
N PRO A 262 -35.55 6.60 10.40
CA PRO A 262 -34.60 5.54 10.12
C PRO A 262 -33.94 5.66 8.75
N ASP A 263 -34.65 6.19 7.74
CA ASP A 263 -34.10 6.41 6.41
C ASP A 263 -33.07 7.54 6.42
N PHE A 264 -33.37 8.65 7.10
CA PHE A 264 -32.43 9.75 7.26
C PHE A 264 -31.18 9.32 8.03
N LYS A 265 -31.33 8.61 9.14
CA LYS A 265 -30.18 8.11 9.92
C LYS A 265 -29.27 7.22 9.09
N ASP A 266 -29.83 6.29 8.30
CA ASP A 266 -29.03 5.44 7.40
C ASP A 266 -28.31 6.27 6.32
N LEU A 267 -28.99 7.24 5.71
CA LEU A 267 -28.39 8.14 4.72
C LEU A 267 -27.24 8.98 5.31
N PHE A 268 -27.47 9.56 6.48
CA PHE A 268 -26.49 10.40 7.16
C PHE A 268 -25.28 9.60 7.62
N HIS A 269 -25.46 8.34 8.04
CA HIS A 269 -24.34 7.44 8.33
C HIS A 269 -23.46 7.21 7.11
N LYS A 270 -24.03 7.14 5.91
CA LYS A 270 -23.29 6.87 4.67
C LYS A 270 -22.57 8.10 4.13
N ASN A 271 -23.20 9.27 4.16
CA ASN A 271 -22.62 10.52 3.65
C ASN A 271 -23.32 11.75 4.23
N ALA A 272 -22.56 12.65 4.86
CA ALA A 272 -23.04 13.92 5.43
C ALA A 272 -23.75 14.83 4.41
N LEU A 273 -23.44 14.73 3.11
CA LEU A 273 -24.10 15.53 2.07
C LEU A 273 -25.61 15.27 2.01
N TRP A 274 -26.09 14.11 2.44
CA TRP A 274 -27.53 13.86 2.56
C TRP A 274 -28.19 14.70 3.65
N ALA A 275 -27.48 15.04 4.71
CA ALA A 275 -27.98 15.94 5.75
C ALA A 275 -28.13 17.36 5.20
N VAL A 276 -27.18 17.82 4.39
CA VAL A 276 -27.26 19.12 3.69
C VAL A 276 -28.46 19.14 2.74
N LYS A 277 -28.60 18.09 1.91
CA LYS A 277 -29.76 17.94 1.00
C LYS A 277 -31.09 17.90 1.75
N ALA A 278 -31.15 17.20 2.88
CA ALA A 278 -32.34 17.14 3.74
C ALA A 278 -32.67 18.52 4.36
N ALA A 279 -31.67 19.28 4.78
CA ALA A 279 -31.87 20.61 5.36
C ALA A 279 -32.41 21.64 4.34
N ASP A 280 -32.02 21.50 3.07
CA ASP A 280 -32.50 22.37 1.99
C ASP A 280 -33.91 21.98 1.49
N ASP A 281 -34.32 20.71 1.62
CA ASP A 281 -35.61 20.24 1.09
C ASP A 281 -36.82 20.83 1.84
N GLY A 282 -37.77 21.40 1.07
CA GLY A 282 -38.93 22.11 1.62
C GLY A 282 -39.90 21.26 2.44
N ASP A 283 -40.03 19.96 2.17
CA ASP A 283 -40.90 19.08 2.98
C ASP A 283 -40.24 18.70 4.29
N VAL A 284 -38.91 18.54 4.28
CA VAL A 284 -38.13 18.14 5.45
C VAL A 284 -37.88 19.32 6.38
N ARG A 285 -37.74 20.54 5.85
CA ARG A 285 -37.49 21.78 6.61
C ARG A 285 -38.51 22.03 7.74
N LYS A 286 -39.74 21.53 7.60
CA LYS A 286 -40.79 21.59 8.62
C LYS A 286 -40.43 20.81 9.91
N TYR A 287 -39.55 19.82 9.79
CA TYR A 287 -39.06 18.95 10.86
C TYR A 287 -37.62 19.31 11.27
N LYS A 288 -37.26 20.60 11.25
CA LYS A 288 -35.89 21.07 11.52
C LYS A 288 -35.33 20.54 12.85
N LYS A 289 -36.16 20.47 13.89
CA LYS A 289 -35.73 19.99 15.21
C LYS A 289 -35.39 18.51 15.14
N GLU A 290 -36.29 17.71 14.60
CA GLU A 290 -36.13 16.26 14.50
C GLU A 290 -34.99 15.87 13.54
N LEU A 291 -34.81 16.64 12.45
CA LEU A 291 -33.67 16.51 11.55
C LEU A 291 -32.34 16.75 12.29
N ASN A 292 -32.26 17.80 13.09
CA ASN A 292 -31.08 18.08 13.92
C ASN A 292 -30.84 16.97 14.94
N ASP A 293 -31.89 16.46 15.58
CA ASP A 293 -31.79 15.33 16.52
C ASP A 293 -31.25 14.07 15.82
N ALA A 294 -31.70 13.78 14.60
CA ALA A 294 -31.20 12.68 13.79
C ALA A 294 -29.72 12.86 13.40
N ILE A 295 -29.31 14.07 13.01
CA ILE A 295 -27.90 14.40 12.73
C ILE A 295 -27.05 14.20 13.98
N SER A 296 -27.43 14.79 15.12
CA SER A 296 -26.71 14.64 16.39
C SER A 296 -26.62 13.18 16.85
N PHE A 297 -27.68 12.39 16.66
CA PHE A 297 -27.67 10.96 16.95
C PHE A 297 -26.61 10.22 16.12
N VAL A 298 -26.57 10.48 14.81
CA VAL A 298 -25.59 9.84 13.91
C VAL A 298 -24.17 10.30 14.24
N THR A 299 -23.94 11.59 14.45
CA THR A 299 -22.64 12.15 14.87
C THR A 299 -22.15 11.47 16.15
N ARG A 300 -23.00 11.36 17.18
CA ARG A 300 -22.66 10.67 18.43
C ARG A 300 -22.31 9.20 18.20
N THR A 301 -23.14 8.50 17.42
CA THR A 301 -22.93 7.07 17.13
C THR A 301 -21.59 6.83 16.41
N ILE A 302 -21.21 7.71 15.47
CA ILE A 302 -19.92 7.65 14.79
C ILE A 302 -18.78 7.95 15.79
N ASN A 303 -18.91 9.01 16.59
CA ASN A 303 -17.92 9.37 17.60
C ASN A 303 -17.68 8.25 18.61
N GLU A 304 -18.72 7.53 19.03
CA GLU A 304 -18.60 6.35 19.90
C GLU A 304 -17.84 5.19 19.20
N ARG A 305 -17.97 5.01 17.89
CA ARG A 305 -17.16 4.03 17.15
C ARG A 305 -15.70 4.47 17.09
N VAL A 306 -15.45 5.76 16.84
CA VAL A 306 -14.10 6.35 16.87
C VAL A 306 -13.46 6.17 18.24
N ASP A 307 -14.21 6.44 19.32
CA ASP A 307 -13.79 6.21 20.71
C ASP A 307 -13.40 4.77 21.01
N ARG A 308 -14.12 3.80 20.44
CA ARG A 308 -13.79 2.37 20.63
C ARG A 308 -12.60 1.93 19.81
N ALA A 309 -12.45 2.46 18.59
CA ALA A 309 -11.41 2.05 17.65
C ALA A 309 -10.03 2.63 17.99
N LYS A 310 -9.96 3.88 18.47
CA LYS A 310 -8.69 4.55 18.78
C LYS A 310 -7.85 3.80 19.83
N PRO A 311 -8.36 3.44 21.03
CA PRO A 311 -7.57 2.74 22.04
C PRO A 311 -7.06 1.38 21.56
N TRP A 312 -7.83 0.71 20.70
CA TRP A 312 -7.40 -0.54 20.07
C TRP A 312 -6.20 -0.33 19.14
N LEU A 313 -6.22 0.71 18.29
CA LEU A 313 -5.08 1.04 17.41
C LEU A 313 -3.83 1.43 18.20
N VAL A 314 -3.98 2.24 19.26
CA VAL A 314 -2.86 2.63 20.13
C VAL A 314 -2.25 1.41 20.79
N ARG A 315 -3.09 0.54 21.38
CA ARG A 315 -2.60 -0.70 22.00
C ARG A 315 -1.94 -1.64 20.99
N ALA A 316 -2.50 -1.78 19.79
CA ALA A 316 -1.90 -2.61 18.75
C ALA A 316 -0.50 -2.12 18.36
N LEU A 317 -0.31 -0.81 18.25
CA LEU A 317 1.01 -0.20 18.03
C LEU A 317 1.98 -0.51 19.19
N GLU A 318 1.53 -0.36 20.43
CA GLU A 318 2.34 -0.64 21.62
C GLU A 318 2.73 -2.13 21.72
N GLU A 319 1.77 -3.04 21.53
CA GLU A 319 2.00 -4.49 21.54
C GLU A 319 2.97 -4.92 20.43
N PHE A 320 2.88 -4.31 19.24
CA PHE A 320 3.83 -4.56 18.16
C PHE A 320 5.23 -4.05 18.50
N ASP A 321 5.35 -2.83 19.02
CA ASP A 321 6.64 -2.25 19.44
C ASP A 321 7.30 -3.10 20.54
N GLU A 322 6.53 -3.59 21.52
CA GLU A 322 7.01 -4.50 22.56
C GLU A 322 7.46 -5.86 22.00
N ALA A 323 6.64 -6.47 21.14
CA ALA A 323 6.96 -7.76 20.52
C ALA A 323 8.23 -7.67 19.68
N ALA A 324 8.37 -6.61 18.88
CA ALA A 324 9.53 -6.44 18.03
C ALA A 324 10.78 -6.01 18.82
N ALA A 325 10.64 -5.30 19.96
CA ALA A 325 11.74 -5.07 20.90
C ALA A 325 12.25 -6.37 21.54
N SER A 326 11.35 -7.30 21.88
CA SER A 326 11.71 -8.60 22.48
C SER A 326 12.54 -9.49 21.55
N LEU A 327 12.38 -9.33 20.22
CA LEU A 327 13.13 -10.06 19.21
C LEU A 327 14.55 -9.52 19.02
N HIS A 328 14.93 -8.42 19.67
CA HIS A 328 16.22 -7.73 19.51
C HIS A 328 16.56 -7.36 18.05
N VAL A 329 15.58 -7.34 17.14
CA VAL A 329 15.78 -7.05 15.72
C VAL A 329 15.48 -5.57 15.47
N LEU A 330 16.55 -4.80 15.26
CA LEU A 330 16.58 -3.40 14.80
C LEU A 330 15.92 -2.36 15.73
N LYS A 331 16.50 -1.15 15.80
CA LYS A 331 15.82 0.02 16.38
C LYS A 331 14.59 0.37 15.52
N ILE A 332 13.41 0.00 15.98
CA ILE A 332 12.15 0.36 15.32
C ILE A 332 12.01 1.87 15.43
N HIS A 333 11.92 2.53 14.28
CA HIS A 333 11.54 3.94 14.24
C HIS A 333 10.03 3.97 14.40
N LYS A 334 9.53 4.75 15.36
CA LYS A 334 8.09 4.94 15.56
C LYS A 334 7.44 5.33 14.23
N ASN A 335 6.32 4.71 13.91
CA ASN A 335 5.57 5.07 12.71
C ASN A 335 4.83 6.41 12.95
N LEU A 336 5.55 7.51 12.73
CA LEU A 336 5.04 8.87 12.82
C LEU A 336 3.74 9.05 12.02
N SER A 337 3.62 8.38 10.87
CA SER A 337 2.45 8.52 10.01
C SER A 337 1.15 8.01 10.63
N VAL A 338 1.18 6.96 11.45
CA VAL A 338 -0.05 6.46 12.11
C VAL A 338 -0.43 7.38 13.26
N GLN A 339 0.54 7.89 14.01
CA GLN A 339 0.28 8.82 15.12
C GLN A 339 -0.24 10.17 14.62
N GLU A 340 0.29 10.68 13.50
CA GLU A 340 -0.22 11.87 12.82
C GLU A 340 -1.68 11.69 12.41
N ILE A 341 -2.04 10.56 11.78
CA ILE A 341 -3.42 10.28 11.39
C ILE A 341 -4.36 10.16 12.59
N LEU A 342 -3.89 9.59 13.71
CA LEU A 342 -4.68 9.54 14.95
C LEU A 342 -4.92 10.95 15.52
N ALA A 343 -3.90 11.81 15.51
CA ALA A 343 -4.03 13.20 15.95
C ALA A 343 -4.99 14.00 15.05
N ASP A 344 -4.92 13.80 13.73
CA ASP A 344 -5.85 14.41 12.77
C ASP A 344 -7.28 13.90 13.00
N ALA A 345 -7.47 12.59 13.24
CA ALA A 345 -8.78 12.03 13.53
C ALA A 345 -9.39 12.63 14.81
N GLU A 346 -8.58 12.92 15.83
CA GLU A 346 -9.04 13.59 17.06
C GLU A 346 -9.43 15.04 16.81
N LYS A 347 -8.62 15.77 16.04
CA LYS A 347 -8.89 17.15 15.67
C LYS A 347 -10.22 17.27 14.93
N GLU A 348 -10.44 16.40 13.94
CA GLU A 348 -11.65 16.38 13.12
C GLU A 348 -12.88 15.98 13.92
N ARG A 349 -12.73 15.01 14.81
CA ARG A 349 -13.78 14.63 15.76
C ARG A 349 -14.14 15.77 16.71
N ALA A 350 -13.16 16.56 17.17
CA ALA A 350 -13.40 17.67 18.09
C ALA A 350 -14.26 18.80 17.49
N SER A 351 -14.45 18.81 16.16
CA SER A 351 -15.38 19.75 15.51
C SER A 351 -16.86 19.52 15.88
N ASP A 352 -17.21 18.33 16.40
CA ASP A 352 -18.58 17.90 16.72
C ASP A 352 -19.58 18.06 15.54
N THR A 353 -19.06 18.05 14.31
CA THR A 353 -19.87 18.06 13.09
C THR A 353 -20.04 16.64 12.56
N LEU A 354 -21.14 16.40 11.81
CA LEU A 354 -21.35 15.11 11.15
C LEU A 354 -20.23 14.78 10.15
N SER A 355 -19.79 15.77 9.38
CA SER A 355 -18.66 15.63 8.44
C SER A 355 -17.35 15.34 9.16
N GLY A 356 -17.05 16.04 10.25
CA GLY A 356 -15.86 15.80 11.06
C GLY A 356 -15.85 14.41 11.69
N ALA A 357 -16.98 13.95 12.22
CA ALA A 357 -17.12 12.59 12.75
C ALA A 357 -16.90 11.52 11.67
N GLN A 358 -17.50 11.67 10.48
CA GLN A 358 -17.30 10.75 9.37
C GLN A 358 -15.86 10.74 8.85
N TYR A 359 -15.24 11.92 8.79
CA TYR A 359 -13.85 12.04 8.35
C TYR A 359 -12.90 11.43 9.38
N ALA A 360 -13.12 11.64 10.68
CA ALA A 360 -12.39 10.96 11.75
C ALA A 360 -12.51 9.43 11.65
N GLU A 361 -13.71 8.90 11.41
CA GLU A 361 -13.91 7.45 11.19
C GLU A 361 -13.14 6.94 9.97
N LYS A 362 -13.14 7.68 8.87
CA LYS A 362 -12.34 7.36 7.68
C LYS A 362 -10.84 7.38 7.98
N LEU A 363 -10.34 8.41 8.67
CA LEU A 363 -8.94 8.51 9.08
C LEU A 363 -8.52 7.33 9.96
N LEU A 364 -9.38 6.87 10.88
CA LEU A 364 -9.10 5.66 11.66
C LEU A 364 -9.06 4.39 10.81
N ALA A 365 -9.94 4.26 9.82
CA ALA A 365 -9.90 3.13 8.88
C ALA A 365 -8.60 3.16 8.05
N ASP A 366 -8.19 4.33 7.59
CA ASP A 366 -6.93 4.53 6.86
C ASP A 366 -5.71 4.28 7.75
N ALA A 367 -5.73 4.73 9.01
CA ALA A 367 -4.70 4.43 10.02
C ALA A 367 -4.57 2.92 10.25
N LYS A 368 -5.70 2.22 10.39
CA LYS A 368 -5.73 0.76 10.53
C LYS A 368 -5.10 0.08 9.33
N LYS A 369 -5.48 0.49 8.11
CA LYS A 369 -4.93 -0.07 6.87
C LYS A 369 -3.42 0.17 6.78
N LYS A 370 -2.96 1.40 7.00
CA LYS A 370 -1.52 1.75 6.99
C LYS A 370 -0.74 1.01 8.08
N TYR A 371 -1.34 0.82 9.25
CA TYR A 371 -0.75 0.01 10.31
C TYR A 371 -0.56 -1.44 9.86
N GLN A 372 -1.57 -2.07 9.27
CA GLN A 372 -1.47 -3.44 8.74
C GLN A 372 -0.39 -3.55 7.66
N GLU A 373 -0.37 -2.63 6.69
CA GLU A 373 0.64 -2.57 5.64
C GLU A 373 2.06 -2.41 6.23
N TRP A 374 2.21 -1.51 7.20
CA TRP A 374 3.49 -1.28 7.88
C TRP A 374 3.96 -2.49 8.68
N VAL A 375 3.06 -3.14 9.43
CA VAL A 375 3.38 -4.36 10.20
C VAL A 375 3.84 -5.48 9.25
N VAL A 376 3.13 -5.71 8.14
CA VAL A 376 3.50 -6.74 7.16
C VAL A 376 4.87 -6.43 6.56
N GLN A 377 5.10 -5.20 6.11
CA GLN A 377 6.40 -4.78 5.57
C GLN A 377 7.51 -5.00 6.61
N ARG A 378 7.24 -4.65 7.87
CA ARG A 378 8.25 -4.77 8.92
C ARG A 378 8.58 -6.21 9.27
N ILE A 379 7.58 -7.09 9.30
CA ILE A 379 7.78 -8.53 9.47
C ILE A 379 8.60 -9.09 8.31
N ASP A 380 8.32 -8.66 7.08
CA ASP A 380 9.08 -9.07 5.89
C ASP A 380 10.56 -8.62 5.99
N ASP A 381 10.83 -7.38 6.40
CA ASP A 381 12.21 -6.90 6.64
C ASP A 381 12.94 -7.74 7.72
N MET A 382 12.23 -8.10 8.80
CA MET A 382 12.78 -8.91 9.89
C MET A 382 13.06 -10.34 9.44
N LEU A 383 12.17 -10.93 8.63
CA LEU A 383 12.36 -12.24 8.02
C LEU A 383 13.58 -12.24 7.11
N ASP A 384 13.72 -11.23 6.26
CA ASP A 384 14.87 -11.09 5.36
C ASP A 384 16.18 -10.97 6.14
N HIS A 385 16.21 -10.17 7.21
CA HIS A 385 17.38 -10.06 8.09
C HIS A 385 17.73 -11.39 8.75
N ARG A 386 16.76 -12.11 9.33
CA ARG A 386 17.01 -13.43 9.94
C ARG A 386 17.45 -14.49 8.93
N VAL A 387 16.91 -14.46 7.72
CA VAL A 387 17.36 -15.35 6.62
C VAL A 387 18.80 -15.04 6.22
N GLN A 388 19.18 -13.76 6.16
CA GLN A 388 20.56 -13.35 5.91
C GLN A 388 21.50 -13.82 7.02
N GLU A 389 21.12 -13.66 8.30
CA GLU A 389 21.90 -14.17 9.44
C GLU A 389 22.10 -15.69 9.36
N LEU A 390 21.05 -16.47 9.06
CA LEU A 390 21.17 -17.91 8.82
C LEU A 390 22.12 -18.22 7.66
N GLY A 391 22.06 -17.43 6.59
CA GLY A 391 22.97 -17.56 5.45
C GLY A 391 24.44 -17.34 5.86
N VAL A 392 24.71 -16.34 6.70
CA VAL A 392 26.05 -16.05 7.24
C VAL A 392 26.52 -17.16 8.17
N LEU A 393 25.68 -17.64 9.09
CA LEU A 393 25.99 -18.75 9.99
C LEU A 393 26.30 -20.03 9.20
N ALA A 394 25.50 -20.34 8.18
CA ALA A 394 25.74 -21.49 7.30
C ALA A 394 27.04 -21.36 6.49
N SER A 395 27.34 -20.16 5.98
CA SER A 395 28.58 -19.88 5.25
C SER A 395 29.81 -20.00 6.15
N ASN A 396 29.76 -19.48 7.38
CA ASN A 396 30.82 -19.59 8.37
C ASN A 396 31.06 -21.04 8.78
N ALA A 397 29.98 -21.80 9.06
CA ALA A 397 30.07 -23.23 9.35
C ALA A 397 30.73 -24.00 8.19
N ARG A 398 30.39 -23.67 6.94
CA ARG A 398 31.00 -24.28 5.76
C ARG A 398 32.49 -23.97 5.64
N LYS A 399 32.89 -22.70 5.78
CA LYS A 399 34.31 -22.29 5.73
C LYS A 399 35.16 -23.00 6.78
N GLU A 400 34.61 -23.19 7.98
CA GLU A 400 35.33 -23.90 9.04
C GLU A 400 35.41 -25.41 8.78
N ILE A 401 34.34 -26.04 8.29
CA ILE A 401 34.39 -27.45 7.87
C ILE A 401 35.44 -27.63 6.77
N GLU A 402 35.49 -26.74 5.79
CA GLU A 402 36.50 -26.73 4.72
C GLU A 402 37.91 -26.52 5.31
N GLY A 403 38.08 -25.60 6.27
CA GLY A 403 39.34 -25.37 6.98
C GLY A 403 39.81 -26.58 7.79
N HIS A 404 38.91 -27.24 8.51
CA HIS A 404 39.21 -28.48 9.24
C HIS A 404 39.54 -29.64 8.29
N ALA A 405 38.81 -29.77 7.17
CA ALA A 405 39.08 -30.78 6.15
C ALA A 405 40.47 -30.56 5.51
N ALA A 406 40.81 -29.31 5.18
CA ALA A 406 42.13 -28.94 4.67
C ALA A 406 43.25 -29.23 5.69
N GLY A 407 43.02 -28.91 6.97
CA GLY A 407 43.95 -29.24 8.06
C GLY A 407 44.17 -30.75 8.23
N LEU A 408 43.10 -31.54 8.14
CA LEU A 408 43.18 -33.01 8.16
C LEU A 408 43.91 -33.57 6.94
N GLN A 409 43.69 -32.99 5.76
CA GLN A 409 44.40 -33.38 4.54
C GLN A 409 45.90 -33.07 4.65
N LYS A 410 46.27 -31.87 5.09
CA LYS A 410 47.67 -31.48 5.32
C LYS A 410 48.35 -32.40 6.34
N ASN A 411 47.66 -32.75 7.43
CA ASN A 411 48.17 -33.71 8.41
C ASN A 411 48.36 -35.09 7.75
N ARG A 412 47.39 -35.58 6.97
CA ARG A 412 47.52 -36.84 6.21
C ARG A 412 48.72 -36.83 5.26
N GLU A 413 48.94 -35.72 4.56
CA GLU A 413 50.09 -35.53 3.66
C GLU A 413 51.41 -35.54 4.45
N GLN A 414 51.51 -34.82 5.56
CA GLN A 414 52.69 -34.86 6.45
C GLN A 414 52.95 -36.27 6.99
N TYR A 415 51.91 -37.01 7.40
CA TYR A 415 52.07 -38.42 7.81
C TYR A 415 52.54 -39.29 6.65
N ARG A 416 52.01 -39.08 5.44
CA ARG A 416 52.39 -39.80 4.22
C ARG A 416 53.86 -39.55 3.85
N GLU A 417 54.36 -38.33 4.01
CA GLU A 417 55.77 -37.96 3.79
C GLU A 417 56.70 -38.49 4.88
N ALA A 418 56.26 -38.52 6.14
CA ALA A 418 57.03 -39.05 7.26
C ALA A 418 57.16 -40.59 7.27
N LEU A 419 56.19 -41.30 6.69
CA LEU A 419 56.13 -42.77 6.62
C LEU A 419 57.33 -43.42 5.89
N PRO A 420 57.76 -42.99 4.69
CA PRO A 420 58.88 -43.62 3.98
C PRO A 420 60.23 -43.43 4.69
N GLY A 421 60.46 -42.31 5.38
CA GLY A 421 61.74 -42.01 6.04
C GLY A 421 62.07 -42.91 7.23
N LYS A 422 61.07 -43.22 8.07
CA LYS A 422 61.28 -43.97 9.33
C LYS A 422 60.98 -45.47 9.21
N TYR A 423 59.99 -45.85 8.38
CA TYR A 423 59.58 -47.25 8.23
C TYR A 423 60.02 -47.86 6.90
N GLY A 424 60.16 -47.06 5.83
CA GLY A 424 60.64 -47.55 4.53
C GLY A 424 62.05 -48.15 4.61
N LYS A 425 62.99 -47.49 5.32
CA LYS A 425 64.35 -48.03 5.52
C LYS A 425 64.37 -49.35 6.32
N ARG A 426 63.51 -49.50 7.34
CA ARG A 426 63.41 -50.74 8.15
C ARG A 426 62.72 -51.87 7.40
N LEU A 427 61.63 -51.60 6.69
CA LEU A 427 60.96 -52.60 5.86
C LEU A 427 61.85 -53.05 4.71
N HIS A 428 62.54 -52.14 4.02
CA HIS A 428 63.44 -52.49 2.93
C HIS A 428 64.63 -53.34 3.41
N THR A 429 65.27 -53.00 4.54
CA THR A 429 66.34 -53.84 5.12
C THR A 429 65.84 -55.20 5.62
N THR A 430 64.61 -55.28 6.14
CA THR A 430 64.03 -56.55 6.58
C THR A 430 63.68 -57.44 5.40
N PHE A 431 63.09 -56.88 4.33
CA PHE A 431 62.83 -57.61 3.08
C PHE A 431 64.13 -58.04 2.39
N LEU A 432 65.18 -57.21 2.38
CA LEU A 432 66.49 -57.58 1.83
C LEU A 432 67.13 -58.74 2.60
N ARG A 433 67.02 -58.74 3.95
CA ARG A 433 67.51 -59.82 4.81
C ARG A 433 66.73 -61.12 4.60
N ILE A 434 65.41 -61.05 4.46
CA ILE A 434 64.57 -62.21 4.16
C ILE A 434 64.90 -62.77 2.78
N GLY A 435 65.07 -61.91 1.77
CA GLY A 435 65.48 -62.33 0.41
C GLY A 435 66.86 -62.98 0.37
N LEU A 436 67.84 -62.46 1.12
CA LEU A 436 69.18 -63.05 1.25
C LEU A 436 69.17 -64.43 1.91
N VAL A 437 68.38 -64.59 2.98
CA VAL A 437 68.22 -65.89 3.66
C VAL A 437 67.54 -66.90 2.72
N PHE A 438 66.53 -66.47 1.96
CA PHE A 438 65.83 -67.34 1.01
C PHE A 438 66.71 -67.74 -0.18
N GLY A 439 67.50 -66.80 -0.72
CA GLY A 439 68.48 -67.08 -1.77
C GLY A 439 69.56 -68.06 -1.31
N ALA A 440 70.03 -67.93 -0.06
CA ALA A 440 70.99 -68.87 0.53
C ALA A 440 70.39 -70.28 0.71
N ILE A 441 69.13 -70.38 1.15
CA ILE A 441 68.45 -71.67 1.31
C ILE A 441 68.25 -72.37 -0.05
N LEU A 442 67.83 -71.63 -1.09
CA LEU A 442 67.68 -72.19 -2.45
C LEU A 442 69.03 -72.58 -3.07
N PHE A 443 70.10 -71.83 -2.81
CA PHE A 443 71.45 -72.16 -3.26
C PHE A 443 72.00 -73.42 -2.58
N ILE A 444 71.79 -73.57 -1.27
CA ILE A 444 72.16 -74.79 -0.52
C ILE A 444 71.33 -75.99 -1.02
N TYR A 445 70.04 -75.79 -1.30
CA TYR A 445 69.18 -76.85 -1.83
C TYR A 445 69.62 -77.32 -3.23
N GLY A 446 70.04 -76.40 -4.10
CA GLY A 446 70.56 -76.71 -5.44
C GLY A 446 71.90 -77.44 -5.45
N ILE A 447 72.74 -77.26 -4.40
CA ILE A 447 74.03 -77.96 -4.26
C ILE A 447 73.84 -79.40 -3.76
N ILE A 448 72.81 -79.67 -2.96
CA ILE A 448 72.59 -80.99 -2.34
C ILE A 448 71.91 -81.99 -3.29
N THR A 449 71.21 -81.51 -4.32
CA THR A 449 70.50 -82.37 -5.29
C THR A 449 71.26 -82.51 -6.62
N HIS A 450 72.29 -83.35 -6.62
CA HIS A 450 72.86 -83.93 -7.85
C HIS A 450 72.67 -85.45 -7.85
N SER A 451 71.40 -85.87 -7.80
CA SER A 451 70.99 -87.25 -8.02
C SER A 451 69.65 -87.29 -8.76
N PRO A 452 69.55 -88.00 -9.90
CA PRO A 452 68.35 -88.02 -10.75
C PRO A 452 67.14 -88.75 -10.13
N PHE A 453 67.25 -89.24 -8.88
CA PHE A 453 66.14 -89.89 -8.17
C PHE A 453 65.23 -88.91 -7.41
N TRP A 454 65.64 -87.64 -7.26
CA TRP A 454 64.90 -86.64 -6.47
C TRP A 454 64.03 -85.67 -7.29
N ASP A 455 64.04 -85.76 -8.62
CA ASP A 455 63.33 -84.80 -9.47
C ASP A 455 61.80 -84.88 -9.35
N LEU A 456 61.24 -86.05 -9.03
CA LEU A 456 59.78 -86.19 -8.85
C LEU A 456 59.32 -85.83 -7.43
N VAL A 457 60.13 -86.13 -6.40
CA VAL A 457 59.83 -85.80 -4.99
C VAL A 457 60.09 -84.32 -4.70
N GLY A 458 61.10 -83.73 -5.35
CA GLY A 458 61.45 -82.31 -5.23
C GLY A 458 60.38 -81.37 -5.79
N VAL A 459 59.71 -81.74 -6.89
CA VAL A 459 58.60 -80.93 -7.44
C VAL A 459 57.38 -80.95 -6.51
N PHE A 460 57.08 -82.08 -5.90
CA PHE A 460 55.93 -82.20 -4.99
C PHE A 460 56.18 -81.52 -3.64
N PHE A 461 57.36 -81.68 -3.03
CA PHE A 461 57.70 -80.98 -1.79
C PHE A 461 57.98 -79.49 -2.01
N GLY A 462 58.58 -79.12 -3.14
CA GLY A 462 58.84 -77.73 -3.50
C GLY A 462 57.55 -76.92 -3.68
N SER A 463 56.54 -77.50 -4.33
CA SER A 463 55.22 -76.86 -4.49
C SER A 463 54.45 -76.76 -3.17
N LEU A 464 54.55 -77.75 -2.27
CA LEU A 464 53.90 -77.74 -0.96
C LEU A 464 54.56 -76.73 0.00
N LEU A 465 55.90 -76.61 -0.03
CA LEU A 465 56.65 -75.59 0.71
C LEU A 465 56.41 -74.19 0.14
N PHE A 466 56.25 -74.06 -1.19
CA PHE A 466 55.93 -72.78 -1.82
C PHE A 466 54.51 -72.32 -1.47
N ALA A 467 53.53 -73.22 -1.47
CA ALA A 467 52.16 -72.93 -1.03
C ALA A 467 52.12 -72.57 0.48
N GLY A 468 52.85 -73.31 1.32
CA GLY A 468 53.01 -72.99 2.74
C GLY A 468 53.70 -71.65 2.99
N PHE A 469 54.70 -71.29 2.17
CA PHE A 469 55.37 -70.00 2.22
C PHE A 469 54.46 -68.85 1.78
N ILE A 470 53.65 -69.03 0.74
CA ILE A 470 52.64 -68.03 0.33
C ILE A 470 51.60 -67.84 1.44
N ALA A 471 51.12 -68.92 2.07
CA ALA A 471 50.18 -68.83 3.19
C ALA A 471 50.79 -68.15 4.43
N LEU A 472 52.06 -68.43 4.74
CA LEU A 472 52.80 -67.77 5.82
C LEU A 472 53.03 -66.29 5.50
N CYS A 473 53.40 -65.95 4.26
CA CYS A 473 53.54 -64.57 3.81
C CYS A 473 52.21 -63.82 3.85
N ALA A 474 51.10 -64.47 3.49
CA ALA A 474 49.76 -63.89 3.58
C ALA A 474 49.33 -63.68 5.05
N SER A 475 49.67 -64.61 5.95
CA SER A 475 49.40 -64.49 7.39
C SER A 475 50.25 -63.40 8.05
N ILE A 476 51.55 -63.32 7.72
CA ILE A 476 52.45 -62.25 8.17
C ILE A 476 52.02 -60.92 7.57
N ALA A 477 51.63 -60.86 6.30
CA ALA A 477 51.07 -59.66 5.68
C ALA A 477 49.77 -59.25 6.37
N GLY A 478 48.88 -60.18 6.71
CA GLY A 478 47.67 -59.92 7.49
C GLY A 478 47.97 -59.38 8.89
N GLY A 479 48.97 -59.95 9.57
CA GLY A 479 49.45 -59.49 10.89
C GLY A 479 50.12 -58.12 10.83
N ILE A 480 50.93 -57.85 9.80
CA ILE A 480 51.56 -56.55 9.55
C ILE A 480 50.51 -55.51 9.17
N ILE A 481 49.54 -55.84 8.32
CA ILE A 481 48.41 -54.96 8.00
C ILE A 481 47.58 -54.69 9.26
N GLY A 482 47.32 -55.70 10.09
CA GLY A 482 46.64 -55.54 11.38
C GLY A 482 47.41 -54.66 12.36
N TRP A 483 48.74 -54.81 12.45
CA TRP A 483 49.62 -54.02 13.31
C TRP A 483 49.79 -52.58 12.79
N ILE A 484 49.96 -52.40 11.48
CA ILE A 484 49.94 -51.10 10.81
C ILE A 484 48.58 -50.43 11.03
N ARG A 485 47.46 -51.16 10.97
CA ARG A 485 46.12 -50.62 11.27
C ARG A 485 45.97 -50.27 12.76
N LYS A 486 46.67 -50.97 13.67
CA LYS A 486 46.71 -50.69 15.12
C LYS A 486 47.63 -49.51 15.50
N ILE A 487 48.62 -49.20 14.66
CA ILE A 487 49.52 -48.04 14.80
C ILE A 487 48.99 -46.81 14.06
N LEU A 488 48.38 -47.00 12.90
CA LEU A 488 47.72 -45.94 12.11
C LEU A 488 46.31 -45.62 12.61
N THR A 489 45.72 -46.43 13.50
CA THR A 489 44.58 -45.97 14.29
C THR A 489 45.14 -44.95 15.28
N PRO A 490 44.85 -43.65 15.12
CA PRO A 490 45.44 -42.62 15.95
C PRO A 490 45.07 -42.93 17.40
N THR A 491 46.06 -43.37 18.16
CA THR A 491 45.94 -43.62 19.57
C THR A 491 45.76 -42.28 20.25
N LYS A 492 44.49 -41.87 20.40
CA LYS A 492 43.98 -41.23 21.62
C LYS A 492 44.87 -40.12 22.19
N ASP A 493 45.46 -39.28 21.36
CA ASP A 493 46.25 -38.15 21.85
C ASP A 493 45.29 -37.19 22.58
N ARG A 494 45.69 -36.78 23.79
CA ARG A 494 44.88 -35.91 24.66
C ARG A 494 44.57 -34.60 23.94
N ALA A 495 45.48 -34.12 23.09
CA ALA A 495 45.27 -32.93 22.28
C ALA A 495 44.13 -33.12 21.27
N THR A 496 44.07 -34.26 20.57
CA THR A 496 42.99 -34.55 19.61
C THR A 496 41.64 -34.72 20.32
N ARG A 497 41.60 -35.32 21.53
CA ARG A 497 40.35 -35.41 22.30
C ARG A 497 39.85 -34.07 22.81
N ARG A 498 40.75 -33.17 23.22
CA ARG A 498 40.38 -31.80 23.60
C ARG A 498 39.84 -31.02 22.40
N ALA A 499 40.55 -31.04 21.27
CA ALA A 499 40.07 -30.41 20.03
C ALA A 499 38.71 -30.96 19.59
N LEU A 500 38.49 -32.28 19.65
CA LEU A 500 37.18 -32.89 19.38
C LEU A 500 36.09 -32.52 20.38
N SER A 501 36.45 -32.25 21.64
CA SER A 501 35.52 -31.78 22.66
C SER A 501 35.11 -30.32 22.40
N ASP A 502 36.08 -29.46 22.07
CA ASP A 502 35.85 -28.04 21.81
C ASP A 502 35.03 -27.85 20.52
N ILE A 503 35.32 -28.63 19.46
CA ILE A 503 34.50 -28.68 18.24
C ILE A 503 33.06 -29.09 18.57
N LYS A 504 32.87 -30.15 19.38
CA LYS A 504 31.54 -30.60 19.79
C LYS A 504 30.79 -29.56 20.64
N GLN A 505 31.50 -28.76 21.41
CA GLN A 505 30.88 -27.69 22.20
C GLN A 505 30.45 -26.54 21.30
N HIS A 506 31.32 -26.09 20.38
CA HIS A 506 30.97 -25.07 19.39
C HIS A 506 29.84 -25.51 18.46
N ASP A 507 29.81 -26.77 18.01
CA ASP A 507 28.72 -27.32 17.20
C ASP A 507 27.38 -27.27 17.98
N LYS A 508 27.41 -27.55 19.28
CA LYS A 508 26.21 -27.47 20.14
C LYS A 508 25.73 -26.04 20.33
N GLU A 509 26.64 -25.09 20.49
CA GLU A 509 26.29 -23.66 20.61
C GLU A 509 25.67 -23.14 19.31
N ARG A 510 26.23 -23.50 18.15
CA ARG A 510 25.67 -23.15 16.84
C ARG A 510 24.31 -23.77 16.58
N GLU A 511 24.15 -25.03 16.94
CA GLU A 511 22.86 -25.70 16.78
C GLU A 511 21.78 -25.04 17.66
N ARG A 512 22.17 -24.48 18.81
CA ARG A 512 21.26 -23.66 19.63
C ARG A 512 20.94 -22.33 18.96
N GLU A 513 21.93 -21.59 18.47
CA GLU A 513 21.72 -20.33 17.76
C GLU A 513 20.85 -20.52 16.52
N LYS A 514 21.12 -21.54 15.71
CA LYS A 514 20.32 -21.88 14.54
C LYS A 514 18.87 -22.18 14.90
N LYS A 515 18.63 -22.97 15.96
CA LYS A 515 17.28 -23.28 16.44
C LYS A 515 16.53 -22.04 16.91
N LEU A 516 17.21 -21.13 17.60
CA LEU A 516 16.62 -19.85 18.02
C LEU A 516 16.19 -19.02 16.81
N VAL A 517 17.05 -18.91 15.77
CA VAL A 517 16.69 -18.15 14.56
C VAL A 517 15.57 -18.84 13.75
N GLU A 518 15.55 -20.17 13.69
CA GLU A 518 14.45 -20.92 13.05
C GLU A 518 13.12 -20.74 13.80
N GLU A 519 13.15 -20.68 15.13
CA GLU A 519 11.98 -20.40 15.96
C GLU A 519 11.46 -18.97 15.76
N ASP A 520 12.35 -17.98 15.73
CA ASP A 520 12.02 -16.59 15.41
C ASP A 520 11.34 -16.47 14.03
N ILE A 521 11.88 -17.12 12.99
CA ILE A 521 11.28 -17.13 11.65
C ILE A 521 9.88 -17.74 11.67
N LYS A 522 9.67 -18.80 12.46
CA LYS A 522 8.36 -19.45 12.58
C LYS A 522 7.35 -18.51 13.26
N ILE A 523 7.77 -17.80 14.31
CA ILE A 523 6.94 -16.81 15.02
C ILE A 523 6.58 -15.65 14.08
N LEU A 524 7.56 -15.09 13.37
CA LEU A 524 7.37 -13.99 12.42
C LEU A 524 6.39 -14.38 11.29
N ARG A 525 6.51 -15.58 10.73
CA ARG A 525 5.54 -16.08 9.72
C ARG A 525 4.13 -16.22 10.27
N HIS A 526 3.99 -16.66 11.52
CA HIS A 526 2.69 -16.76 12.16
C HIS A 526 2.07 -15.37 12.38
N LEU A 527 2.85 -14.41 12.88
CA LEU A 527 2.43 -13.02 13.03
C LEU A 527 1.98 -12.42 11.71
N ARG A 528 2.76 -12.60 10.63
CA ARG A 528 2.42 -12.12 9.28
C ARG A 528 1.07 -12.61 8.80
N ASN A 529 0.74 -13.88 9.06
CA ASN A 529 -0.52 -14.48 8.62
C ASN A 529 -1.71 -14.08 9.50
N SER A 530 -1.46 -13.57 10.71
CA SER A 530 -2.50 -13.15 11.65
C SER A 530 -2.96 -11.69 11.46
N VAL A 531 -2.10 -10.88 10.85
CA VAL A 531 -2.32 -9.46 10.49
C VAL A 531 -3.11 -9.38 9.19
#